data_AF-A0A662YP09-F1
#
_entry.id   AF-A0A662YP09-F1
#
_cell.length_a   1.000
_cell.length_b   1.000
_cell.length_c   1.000
_cell.angle_alpha   90.00
_cell.angle_beta   90.00
_cell.angle_gamma   90.00
#
_symmetry.space_group_name_H-M   'P 1'
#
loop_
_entity.id
_entity.type
_entity.pdbx_description
1 polymer ?
#
loop_
_entity_poly.entity_id
_entity_poly.type
_entity_poly.pdbx_seq_one_letter_code
_entity_poly.pdbx_strand_id
1 'polypeptide(L)'
;MSARWKPLFRFGFLGGFVWGAAVTTASCATALHLYQRTDFAQLPEEDSTEPLEDRELCRYGLPLTGAEIRYYSNHTLSYDQTKRIPRWVLEHISHEKLLGKADRKHCRFKPDPNVPPLFTAVNEDYLGSGWSRGHMAPAGDNKCSGVIGKGNVAVPTHLYKVILAHRSDTSSEPLALGSFVVPNKPIGFDRPLTDFQVSLVDLEKMSGLSFFPLLDKTQAVQSICDADPCKLMGFKEFTLYITSRKVNSARTLPRLEKAMCELKELAIEPDAYLLSLYEAKKKELAGAVSREDKSG
;
A
#
# COMPACT_ATOMS: atom_id res chain seq x y z
N MET A 1 23.89 24.47 -67.37
CA MET A 1 24.11 25.09 -66.05
C MET A 1 23.20 24.43 -65.03
N SER A 2 23.71 24.12 -63.83
CA SER A 2 22.97 23.92 -62.55
C SER A 2 21.82 22.88 -62.45
N ALA A 3 21.34 22.67 -61.22
CA ALA A 3 20.24 21.77 -60.77
C ALA A 3 20.37 20.28 -61.17
N ARG A 4 20.65 19.30 -60.30
CA ARG A 4 20.54 19.14 -58.83
C ARG A 4 19.12 19.07 -58.25
N TRP A 5 18.49 17.90 -58.39
CA TRP A 5 17.41 17.42 -57.50
C TRP A 5 17.79 16.08 -56.87
N LYS A 6 17.27 15.77 -55.68
CA LYS A 6 17.63 14.59 -54.88
C LYS A 6 16.59 13.47 -55.00
N PRO A 7 16.98 12.17 -54.93
CA PRO A 7 16.05 11.12 -54.53
C PRO A 7 15.65 11.28 -53.05
N LEU A 8 14.52 10.68 -52.67
CA LEU A 8 13.91 10.80 -51.34
C LEU A 8 14.74 10.15 -50.22
N PHE A 9 14.47 10.60 -48.98
CA PHE A 9 14.93 9.95 -47.76
C PHE A 9 14.51 8.48 -47.72
N ARG A 10 15.48 7.58 -47.53
CA ARG A 10 15.27 6.35 -46.75
C ARG A 10 15.77 6.63 -45.33
N PHE A 11 14.87 6.66 -44.36
CA PHE A 11 15.23 6.63 -42.94
C PHE A 11 15.76 5.23 -42.60
N GLY A 12 17.08 5.04 -42.67
CA GLY A 12 17.75 3.91 -42.06
C GLY A 12 18.07 4.24 -40.60
N PHE A 13 17.49 3.51 -39.65
CA PHE A 13 17.86 3.64 -38.24
C PHE A 13 19.31 3.17 -38.03
N LEU A 14 20.16 4.03 -37.46
CA LEU A 14 21.50 3.65 -37.00
C LEU A 14 21.37 2.91 -35.66
N GLY A 15 21.11 1.61 -35.73
CA GLY A 15 21.01 0.72 -34.58
C GLY A 15 19.66 0.75 -33.87
N GLY A 16 19.46 -0.23 -33.01
CA GLY A 16 18.29 -0.38 -32.16
C GLY A 16 18.55 -1.43 -31.09
N PHE A 17 18.19 -1.15 -29.85
CA PHE A 17 18.34 -2.08 -28.73
C PHE A 17 17.13 -2.99 -28.67
N VAL A 18 17.36 -4.31 -28.68
CA VAL A 18 16.30 -5.33 -28.57
C VAL A 18 16.35 -5.94 -27.17
N TRP A 19 15.25 -5.82 -26.43
CA TRP A 19 15.02 -6.58 -25.20
C TRP A 19 14.15 -7.80 -25.52
N GLY A 20 14.80 -8.94 -25.76
CA GLY A 20 14.16 -10.21 -26.12
C GLY A 20 15.17 -11.36 -26.13
N ALA A 21 14.72 -12.58 -25.87
CA ALA A 21 15.59 -13.74 -25.73
C ALA A 21 16.08 -14.31 -27.08
N ALA A 22 17.38 -14.63 -27.14
CA ALA A 22 18.05 -15.56 -28.05
C ALA A 22 17.62 -15.61 -29.54
N VAL A 23 18.34 -14.87 -30.40
CA VAL A 23 18.43 -15.09 -31.86
C VAL A 23 19.91 -14.99 -32.30
N THR A 24 20.28 -15.60 -33.44
CA THR A 24 21.64 -16.04 -33.79
C THR A 24 22.58 -15.00 -34.44
N THR A 25 23.88 -15.33 -34.43
CA THR A 25 25.06 -14.43 -34.48
C THR A 25 25.55 -13.99 -35.88
N ALA A 26 24.65 -13.81 -36.86
CA ALA A 26 25.05 -13.80 -38.28
C ALA A 26 25.63 -12.48 -38.87
N SER A 27 25.65 -11.34 -38.15
CA SER A 27 25.76 -10.02 -38.80
C SER A 27 26.68 -8.96 -38.16
N CYS A 28 27.63 -9.31 -37.30
CA CYS A 28 28.49 -8.32 -36.61
C CYS A 28 29.74 -7.85 -37.39
N ALA A 29 30.15 -8.54 -38.46
CA ALA A 29 31.49 -8.40 -39.04
C ALA A 29 31.80 -7.05 -39.74
N THR A 30 30.79 -6.33 -40.24
CA THR A 30 31.01 -5.23 -41.21
C THR A 30 31.04 -3.83 -40.61
N ALA A 31 30.69 -3.66 -39.33
CA ALA A 31 30.51 -2.33 -38.71
C ALA A 31 31.80 -1.70 -38.15
N LEU A 32 32.85 -2.50 -37.91
CA LEU A 32 33.99 -2.12 -37.06
C LEU A 32 34.92 -1.03 -37.62
N HIS A 33 34.78 -0.64 -38.89
CA HIS A 33 35.87 -0.01 -39.64
C HIS A 33 35.75 1.49 -39.94
N LEU A 34 34.65 2.16 -39.56
CA LEU A 34 34.29 3.48 -40.11
C LEU A 34 33.99 4.61 -39.10
N TYR A 35 34.20 4.43 -37.80
CA TYR A 35 33.91 5.48 -36.79
C TYR A 35 35.09 5.81 -35.86
N GLN A 36 36.27 6.04 -36.46
CA GLN A 36 37.34 6.78 -35.78
C GLN A 36 37.14 8.29 -35.93
N ARG A 37 37.45 9.03 -34.85
CA ARG A 37 37.91 10.43 -34.82
C ARG A 37 36.88 11.56 -35.04
N THR A 38 36.47 12.20 -33.95
CA THR A 38 36.66 13.66 -33.69
C THR A 38 36.48 13.96 -32.20
N ASP A 39 37.35 14.79 -31.64
CA ASP A 39 37.30 15.29 -30.25
C ASP A 39 36.19 16.36 -30.05
N PHE A 40 35.72 16.55 -28.80
CA PHE A 40 35.96 17.80 -28.04
C PHE A 40 35.35 17.79 -26.60
N ALA A 41 36.04 18.50 -25.70
CA ALA A 41 35.59 19.04 -24.40
C ALA A 41 35.27 18.06 -23.23
N GLN A 42 35.89 18.34 -22.08
CA GLN A 42 35.73 17.60 -20.82
C GLN A 42 34.67 18.25 -19.89
N LEU A 43 34.06 17.42 -19.05
CA LEU A 43 33.40 17.77 -17.79
C LEU A 43 33.99 16.88 -16.67
N PRO A 44 33.76 17.18 -15.37
CA PRO A 44 34.55 16.62 -14.26
C PRO A 44 34.55 15.10 -14.17
N GLU A 45 35.66 14.54 -13.69
CA GLU A 45 35.88 13.11 -13.53
C GLU A 45 35.14 12.57 -12.30
N GLU A 46 34.19 11.64 -12.51
CA GLU A 46 33.82 10.65 -11.48
C GLU A 46 34.78 9.45 -11.55
N ASP A 47 35.16 8.93 -10.39
CA ASP A 47 36.20 7.91 -10.20
C ASP A 47 35.96 6.65 -11.04
N SER A 48 36.81 6.43 -12.04
CA SER A 48 36.56 5.46 -13.11
C SER A 48 37.31 4.15 -12.91
N THR A 49 36.78 3.28 -12.04
CA THR A 49 37.22 1.88 -11.91
C THR A 49 36.24 0.85 -12.48
N GLU A 50 35.09 1.30 -13.00
CA GLU A 50 34.15 0.49 -13.79
C GLU A 50 34.75 0.08 -15.17
N PRO A 51 34.62 -1.18 -15.62
CA PRO A 51 35.13 -1.63 -16.91
C PRO A 51 34.54 -0.91 -18.12
N LEU A 52 35.31 -0.86 -19.22
CA LEU A 52 34.89 -0.21 -20.47
C LEU A 52 33.70 -0.89 -21.15
N GLU A 53 33.50 -2.19 -20.95
CA GLU A 53 32.37 -2.94 -21.51
C GLU A 53 31.05 -2.53 -20.82
N ASP A 54 31.05 -2.40 -19.49
CA ASP A 54 29.89 -1.97 -18.71
C ASP A 54 29.45 -0.53 -19.05
N ARG A 55 30.40 0.33 -19.43
CA ARG A 55 30.12 1.71 -19.88
C ARG A 55 29.34 1.77 -21.20
N GLU A 56 29.60 0.88 -22.16
CA GLU A 56 28.80 0.79 -23.39
C GLU A 56 27.46 0.05 -23.17
N LEU A 57 27.42 -0.95 -22.28
CA LEU A 57 26.17 -1.61 -21.88
C LEU A 57 25.20 -0.65 -21.16
N CYS A 58 25.73 0.22 -20.29
CA CYS A 58 24.95 1.19 -19.52
C CYS A 58 24.76 2.55 -20.23
N ARG A 59 25.21 2.69 -21.49
CA ARG A 59 25.27 3.96 -22.25
C ARG A 59 23.99 4.79 -22.30
N TYR A 60 22.82 4.14 -22.21
CA TYR A 60 21.50 4.78 -22.23
C TYR A 60 20.73 4.60 -20.91
N GLY A 61 21.44 4.19 -19.85
CA GLY A 61 20.89 3.80 -18.55
C GLY A 61 20.34 2.38 -18.53
N LEU A 62 20.34 1.77 -17.34
CA LEU A 62 19.62 0.52 -17.08
C LEU A 62 18.11 0.82 -16.93
N PRO A 63 17.21 -0.07 -17.37
CA PRO A 63 15.77 0.17 -17.27
C PRO A 63 15.29 0.20 -15.81
N LEU A 64 14.53 1.25 -15.48
CA LEU A 64 14.05 1.53 -14.14
C LEU A 64 12.87 0.62 -13.77
N THR A 65 12.94 -0.03 -12.62
CA THR A 65 11.92 -1.01 -12.17
C THR A 65 10.72 -0.40 -11.43
N GLY A 66 10.82 0.87 -11.04
CA GLY A 66 9.79 1.55 -10.25
C GLY A 66 9.65 1.04 -8.81
N ALA A 67 10.62 0.25 -8.34
CA ALA A 67 10.60 -0.42 -7.04
C ALA A 67 11.32 0.38 -5.93
N GLU A 68 11.79 1.60 -6.23
CA GLU A 68 12.42 2.50 -5.26
C GLU A 68 11.54 2.78 -4.04
N ILE A 69 12.18 3.05 -2.89
CA ILE A 69 11.50 3.22 -1.61
C ILE A 69 10.87 4.61 -1.53
N ARG A 70 9.57 4.66 -1.28
CA ARG A 70 8.74 5.86 -1.26
C ARG A 70 8.26 6.13 0.16
N TYR A 71 8.70 7.24 0.72
CA TYR A 71 8.46 7.64 2.11
C TYR A 71 7.31 8.65 2.21
N TYR A 72 6.41 8.45 3.17
CA TYR A 72 5.33 9.37 3.54
C TYR A 72 5.34 9.61 5.05
N SER A 73 4.47 10.48 5.56
CA SER A 73 4.53 11.00 6.95
C SER A 73 4.51 9.96 8.07
N ASN A 74 4.00 8.74 7.83
CA ASN A 74 3.95 7.65 8.83
C ASN A 74 3.94 6.24 8.21
N HIS A 75 4.14 6.12 6.89
CA HIS A 75 4.29 4.85 6.20
C HIS A 75 5.25 4.99 5.03
N THR A 76 5.82 3.86 4.60
CA THR A 76 6.79 3.75 3.51
C THR A 76 6.43 2.54 2.65
N LEU A 77 6.65 2.60 1.34
CA LEU A 77 6.35 1.48 0.43
C LEU A 77 7.38 1.31 -0.68
N SER A 78 7.45 0.11 -1.25
CA SER A 78 7.98 -0.14 -2.60
C SER A 78 6.81 -0.46 -3.52
N TYR A 79 6.83 0.04 -4.75
CA TYR A 79 5.70 -0.05 -5.67
C TYR A 79 5.94 -1.07 -6.79
N ASP A 80 4.87 -1.73 -7.24
CA ASP A 80 4.87 -2.57 -8.43
C ASP A 80 4.19 -1.81 -9.57
N GLN A 81 4.97 -1.17 -10.44
CA GLN A 81 4.45 -0.43 -11.59
C GLN A 81 3.71 -1.33 -12.62
N THR A 82 3.91 -2.65 -12.59
CA THR A 82 3.23 -3.60 -13.50
C THR A 82 1.84 -3.97 -12.99
N LYS A 83 1.71 -4.24 -11.67
CA LYS A 83 0.44 -4.59 -11.01
C LYS A 83 -0.31 -3.37 -10.47
N ARG A 84 0.38 -2.22 -10.42
CA ARG A 84 -0.10 -0.91 -9.96
C ARG A 84 -0.58 -0.91 -8.50
N ILE A 85 0.10 -1.71 -7.68
CA ILE A 85 -0.12 -1.89 -6.23
C ILE A 85 1.23 -1.83 -5.49
N PRO A 86 1.27 -1.52 -4.18
CA PRO A 86 2.49 -1.71 -3.39
C PRO A 86 2.91 -3.19 -3.37
N ARG A 87 4.23 -3.44 -3.40
CA ARG A 87 4.85 -4.75 -3.14
C ARG A 87 4.79 -5.09 -1.65
N TRP A 88 5.06 -4.06 -0.85
CA TRP A 88 4.96 -4.03 0.61
C TRP A 88 4.64 -2.61 1.05
N VAL A 89 4.03 -2.46 2.23
CA VAL A 89 3.91 -1.18 2.94
C VAL A 89 4.32 -1.41 4.40
N LEU A 90 5.22 -0.57 4.89
CA LEU A 90 5.70 -0.54 6.27
C LEU A 90 5.08 0.67 6.97
N GLU A 91 4.57 0.48 8.18
CA GLU A 91 4.02 1.52 9.05
C GLU A 91 4.50 1.29 10.48
N HIS A 92 4.64 2.37 11.27
CA HIS A 92 4.97 2.26 12.70
C HIS A 92 3.80 2.81 13.52
N ILE A 93 3.14 1.94 14.26
CA ILE A 93 2.00 2.27 15.12
C ILE A 93 2.49 2.50 16.55
N SER A 94 2.07 3.60 17.17
CA SER A 94 2.23 3.88 18.60
C SER A 94 0.93 4.45 19.16
N HIS A 95 0.73 4.37 20.48
CA HIS A 95 -0.49 4.88 21.13
C HIS A 95 -0.81 6.33 20.73
N GLU A 96 0.20 7.19 20.64
CA GLU A 96 0.05 8.59 20.23
C GLU A 96 -0.49 8.77 18.81
N LYS A 97 -0.09 7.89 17.87
CA LYS A 97 -0.51 7.94 16.45
C LYS A 97 -1.92 7.41 16.22
N LEU A 98 -2.41 6.56 17.13
CA LEU A 98 -3.80 6.11 17.20
C LEU A 98 -4.74 7.19 17.77
N LEU A 99 -4.20 8.16 18.51
CA LEU A 99 -4.92 9.32 18.99
C LEU A 99 -4.89 10.46 17.96
N GLY A 100 -5.96 11.25 17.91
CA GLY A 100 -6.02 12.44 17.05
C GLY A 100 -7.38 12.69 16.41
N LYS A 101 -7.49 13.87 15.80
CA LYS A 101 -8.76 14.43 15.29
C LYS A 101 -9.01 14.14 13.80
N ALA A 102 -8.10 13.47 13.08
CA ALA A 102 -8.32 13.16 11.67
C ALA A 102 -9.52 12.22 11.48
N ASP A 103 -10.43 12.60 10.57
CA ASP A 103 -11.54 11.76 10.15
C ASP A 103 -11.40 11.39 8.66
N ARG A 104 -11.36 10.08 8.41
CA ARG A 104 -11.38 9.47 7.07
C ARG A 104 -12.53 9.97 6.18
N LYS A 105 -13.59 10.56 6.73
CA LYS A 105 -14.66 11.23 5.96
C LYS A 105 -14.16 12.43 5.14
N HIS A 106 -13.06 13.06 5.52
CA HIS A 106 -12.45 14.18 4.76
C HIS A 106 -11.45 13.68 3.71
N CYS A 107 -10.84 12.51 3.92
CA CYS A 107 -10.08 11.82 2.89
C CYS A 107 -10.97 11.43 1.70
N ARG A 108 -10.37 11.29 0.52
CA ARG A 108 -10.98 10.63 -0.64
C ARG A 108 -10.11 9.42 -1.01
N PHE A 109 -10.51 8.69 -2.05
CA PHE A 109 -9.61 7.78 -2.74
C PHE A 109 -9.14 8.41 -4.04
N LYS A 110 -7.89 8.08 -4.38
CA LYS A 110 -6.93 8.75 -5.27
C LYS A 110 -5.55 8.37 -4.60
N PRO A 111 -4.63 7.50 -5.10
CA PRO A 111 -3.46 6.98 -4.34
C PRO A 111 -2.15 7.82 -4.28
N ASP A 112 -1.23 7.83 -5.27
CA ASP A 112 0.05 8.60 -5.20
C ASP A 112 0.31 9.51 -6.44
N PRO A 113 0.60 10.83 -6.26
CA PRO A 113 1.06 11.72 -7.34
C PRO A 113 2.55 11.56 -7.68
N ASN A 114 3.35 10.91 -6.84
CA ASN A 114 4.78 10.70 -7.09
C ASN A 114 5.06 9.47 -7.98
N VAL A 115 4.05 8.63 -8.29
CA VAL A 115 4.16 7.55 -9.28
C VAL A 115 3.78 8.10 -10.65
N PRO A 116 4.57 7.87 -11.72
CA PRO A 116 4.25 8.39 -13.06
C PRO A 116 2.86 7.94 -13.55
N PRO A 117 2.06 8.81 -14.20
CA PRO A 117 0.67 8.52 -14.58
C PRO A 117 0.42 7.20 -15.33
N LEU A 118 1.41 6.72 -16.09
CA LEU A 118 1.37 5.45 -16.81
C LEU A 118 1.24 4.21 -15.89
N PHE A 119 1.60 4.32 -14.61
CA PHE A 119 1.79 3.17 -13.71
C PHE A 119 1.01 3.24 -12.39
N THR A 120 0.36 4.36 -12.05
CA THR A 120 -0.35 4.57 -10.76
C THR A 120 -1.77 3.94 -10.78
N ALA A 121 -2.65 4.23 -9.80
CA ALA A 121 -3.93 3.55 -9.51
C ALA A 121 -5.18 4.47 -9.43
N VAL A 122 -6.30 4.25 -10.16
CA VAL A 122 -7.47 5.20 -10.22
C VAL A 122 -8.53 4.96 -9.13
N ASN A 123 -9.64 5.72 -9.18
CA ASN A 123 -10.93 5.33 -8.64
C ASN A 123 -11.78 4.51 -9.62
N GLU A 124 -11.65 4.75 -10.93
CA GLU A 124 -12.53 4.25 -11.97
C GLU A 124 -12.42 2.72 -12.15
N ASP A 125 -11.21 2.14 -12.10
CA ASP A 125 -10.98 0.68 -12.04
C ASP A 125 -11.59 -0.01 -10.80
N TYR A 126 -11.91 0.74 -9.74
CA TYR A 126 -12.62 0.23 -8.57
C TYR A 126 -14.13 0.58 -8.59
N LEU A 127 -14.57 1.41 -9.54
CA LEU A 127 -15.95 1.89 -9.61
C LEU A 127 -16.76 0.92 -10.47
N GLY A 128 -17.37 -0.07 -9.82
CA GLY A 128 -18.21 -1.08 -10.47
C GLY A 128 -17.51 -2.39 -10.81
N SER A 129 -16.20 -2.54 -10.55
CA SER A 129 -15.46 -3.80 -10.75
C SER A 129 -15.74 -4.88 -9.70
N GLY A 130 -16.63 -4.63 -8.74
CA GLY A 130 -16.95 -5.53 -7.62
C GLY A 130 -15.95 -5.48 -6.45
N TRP A 131 -14.77 -4.86 -6.63
CA TRP A 131 -13.70 -4.83 -5.62
C TRP A 131 -13.63 -3.51 -4.85
N SER A 132 -13.30 -3.60 -3.56
CA SER A 132 -13.10 -2.42 -2.71
C SER A 132 -11.65 -1.93 -2.72
N ARG A 133 -11.45 -0.64 -2.42
CA ARG A 133 -10.13 -0.02 -2.26
C ARG A 133 -9.54 -0.33 -0.88
N GLY A 134 -8.94 -1.52 -0.75
CA GLY A 134 -8.24 -1.94 0.45
C GLY A 134 -7.03 -1.04 0.75
N HIS A 135 -6.89 -0.60 2.00
CA HIS A 135 -5.67 0.05 2.49
C HIS A 135 -4.71 -1.03 3.01
N MET A 136 -3.42 -0.92 2.72
CA MET A 136 -2.39 -1.76 3.36
C MET A 136 -1.97 -1.16 4.71
N ALA A 137 -1.70 0.16 4.71
CA ALA A 137 -1.54 1.00 5.90
C ALA A 137 -2.88 1.69 6.24
N PRO A 138 -3.58 1.32 7.34
CA PRO A 138 -4.93 1.81 7.60
C PRO A 138 -5.03 3.30 7.96
N ALA A 139 -6.05 3.98 7.43
CA ALA A 139 -6.45 5.32 7.89
C ALA A 139 -6.99 5.36 9.34
N GLY A 140 -7.03 4.21 10.03
CA GLY A 140 -7.25 4.14 11.49
C GLY A 140 -5.98 4.48 12.27
N ASP A 141 -4.82 4.15 11.72
CA ASP A 141 -3.54 4.10 12.45
C ASP A 141 -2.69 5.37 12.23
N ASN A 142 -3.34 6.35 11.58
CA ASN A 142 -2.77 7.58 11.04
C ASN A 142 -3.64 8.78 11.47
N LYS A 143 -4.02 8.85 12.75
CA LYS A 143 -4.99 9.84 13.26
C LYS A 143 -4.49 11.30 13.29
N CYS A 144 -3.28 11.51 12.81
CA CYS A 144 -2.58 12.77 12.64
C CYS A 144 -2.52 13.33 11.20
N SER A 145 -2.79 12.56 10.12
CA SER A 145 -2.54 13.02 8.73
C SER A 145 -3.31 12.26 7.60
N GLY A 146 -3.15 12.65 6.33
CA GLY A 146 -3.60 11.85 5.15
C GLY A 146 -3.73 12.60 3.79
N VAL A 147 -3.28 11.99 2.67
CA VAL A 147 -3.40 12.52 1.27
C VAL A 147 -3.38 11.42 0.15
N ILE A 148 -3.31 11.78 -1.16
CA ILE A 148 -3.93 11.04 -2.30
C ILE A 148 -3.46 11.40 -3.79
N GLY A 149 -3.38 10.45 -4.79
CA GLY A 149 -3.02 10.50 -6.30
C GLY A 149 -3.83 9.65 -7.39
N LYS A 150 -3.37 9.16 -8.59
CA LYS A 150 -4.31 8.59 -9.68
C LYS A 150 -3.76 7.75 -10.92
N GLY A 151 -4.28 6.54 -11.29
CA GLY A 151 -3.93 5.65 -12.48
C GLY A 151 -4.80 4.39 -12.96
N ASN A 152 -4.57 3.07 -12.62
CA ASN A 152 -5.30 1.76 -12.87
C ASN A 152 -4.87 0.60 -11.88
N VAL A 153 -5.54 -0.57 -11.68
CA VAL A 153 -5.18 -1.58 -10.60
C VAL A 153 -5.38 -3.10 -10.87
N ALA A 154 -4.45 -3.96 -10.37
CA ALA A 154 -4.62 -5.42 -10.20
C ALA A 154 -5.08 -5.87 -8.78
N VAL A 155 -5.85 -6.97 -8.70
CA VAL A 155 -6.40 -7.53 -7.43
C VAL A 155 -5.56 -8.73 -6.92
N PRO A 156 -5.12 -8.75 -5.64
CA PRO A 156 -4.39 -9.87 -5.07
C PRO A 156 -5.31 -11.04 -4.63
N THR A 157 -4.81 -12.28 -4.64
CA THR A 157 -5.55 -13.46 -4.16
C THR A 157 -5.47 -13.64 -2.63
N HIS A 158 -4.39 -13.17 -2.03
CA HIS A 158 -4.11 -13.21 -0.60
C HIS A 158 -3.50 -11.88 -0.15
N LEU A 159 -3.65 -11.54 1.11
CA LEU A 159 -3.02 -10.41 1.79
C LEU A 159 -2.13 -10.96 2.91
N TYR A 160 -1.03 -10.28 3.21
CA TYR A 160 -0.16 -10.62 4.34
C TYR A 160 0.03 -9.42 5.26
N LYS A 161 0.32 -9.70 6.54
CA LYS A 161 0.97 -8.74 7.45
C LYS A 161 2.07 -9.47 8.21
N VAL A 162 3.19 -8.79 8.39
CA VAL A 162 4.22 -9.17 9.36
C VAL A 162 4.20 -8.13 10.46
N ILE A 163 4.08 -8.58 11.71
CA ILE A 163 4.03 -7.74 12.90
C ILE A 163 5.32 -7.99 13.67
N LEU A 164 6.01 -6.92 14.04
CA LEU A 164 7.14 -6.91 14.96
C LEU A 164 6.77 -5.94 16.09
N ALA A 165 6.82 -6.43 17.33
CA ALA A 165 6.42 -5.69 18.51
C ALA A 165 7.57 -5.64 19.54
N HIS A 166 7.72 -4.47 20.17
CA HIS A 166 8.63 -4.22 21.28
C HIS A 166 7.83 -3.69 22.47
N ARG A 167 8.14 -4.12 23.70
CA ARG A 167 7.36 -3.77 24.88
C ARG A 167 7.64 -2.37 25.39
N SER A 168 8.91 -1.98 25.43
CA SER A 168 9.38 -0.60 25.65
C SER A 168 10.86 -0.52 25.31
N ASP A 169 11.35 0.65 24.89
CA ASP A 169 12.76 0.85 24.49
C ASP A 169 13.79 0.64 25.62
N THR A 170 13.30 0.44 26.84
CA THR A 170 14.05 0.13 28.08
C THR A 170 13.92 -1.33 28.53
N SER A 171 13.16 -2.16 27.81
CA SER A 171 12.93 -3.55 28.20
C SER A 171 14.10 -4.46 27.80
N SER A 172 14.35 -5.49 28.60
CA SER A 172 15.23 -6.61 28.25
C SER A 172 14.44 -7.85 27.76
N GLU A 173 13.14 -7.71 27.51
CA GLU A 173 12.31 -8.79 26.98
C GLU A 173 12.52 -8.96 25.46
N PRO A 174 12.51 -10.20 24.95
CA PRO A 174 12.73 -10.47 23.52
C PRO A 174 11.63 -9.86 22.64
N LEU A 175 12.03 -9.38 21.47
CA LEU A 175 11.11 -8.88 20.44
C LEU A 175 10.10 -9.98 20.04
N ALA A 176 8.86 -9.59 19.83
CA ALA A 176 7.77 -10.49 19.46
C ALA A 176 7.42 -10.34 17.97
N LEU A 177 7.43 -11.44 17.20
CA LEU A 177 7.19 -11.44 15.76
C LEU A 177 6.09 -12.42 15.36
N GLY A 178 5.25 -12.03 14.38
CA GLY A 178 4.30 -12.92 13.73
C GLY A 178 4.05 -12.54 12.28
N SER A 179 4.01 -13.56 11.41
CA SER A 179 3.68 -13.43 9.99
C SER A 179 2.36 -14.15 9.71
N PHE A 180 1.43 -13.46 9.03
CA PHE A 180 0.09 -13.97 8.76
C PHE A 180 -0.28 -13.78 7.29
N VAL A 181 -0.96 -14.77 6.71
CA VAL A 181 -1.44 -14.76 5.31
C VAL A 181 -2.92 -15.12 5.26
N VAL A 182 -3.76 -14.17 4.85
CA VAL A 182 -5.21 -14.33 4.74
C VAL A 182 -5.67 -14.30 3.27
N PRO A 183 -6.61 -15.16 2.85
CA PRO A 183 -7.16 -15.10 1.50
C PRO A 183 -8.04 -13.85 1.32
N ASN A 184 -7.98 -13.22 0.13
CA ASN A 184 -8.76 -12.03 -0.21
C ASN A 184 -10.20 -12.40 -0.59
N LYS A 185 -10.93 -12.98 0.38
CA LYS A 185 -12.33 -13.42 0.29
C LYS A 185 -13.01 -13.26 1.66
N PRO A 186 -14.34 -13.41 1.78
CA PRO A 186 -15.00 -13.42 3.09
C PRO A 186 -14.47 -14.53 4.01
N ILE A 187 -14.25 -14.17 5.28
CA ILE A 187 -13.86 -15.06 6.38
C ILE A 187 -14.83 -14.77 7.53
N GLY A 188 -15.28 -15.81 8.25
CA GLY A 188 -16.20 -15.68 9.38
C GLY A 188 -15.49 -15.44 10.72
N PHE A 189 -16.26 -15.47 11.79
CA PHE A 189 -15.78 -15.38 13.18
C PHE A 189 -15.43 -16.74 13.81
N ASP A 190 -15.53 -17.81 13.01
CA ASP A 190 -15.28 -19.21 13.34
C ASP A 190 -13.80 -19.60 13.33
N ARG A 191 -12.93 -18.81 12.68
CA ARG A 191 -11.49 -19.08 12.58
C ARG A 191 -10.66 -18.06 13.39
N PRO A 192 -9.72 -18.51 14.24
CA PRO A 192 -8.82 -17.61 14.97
C PRO A 192 -7.79 -16.96 14.04
N LEU A 193 -6.96 -16.04 14.57
CA LEU A 193 -5.86 -15.45 13.79
C LEU A 193 -4.71 -16.44 13.52
N THR A 194 -4.46 -17.34 14.47
CA THR A 194 -3.42 -18.38 14.42
C THR A 194 -3.62 -19.37 13.26
N ASP A 195 -4.87 -19.60 12.84
CA ASP A 195 -5.26 -20.36 11.65
C ASP A 195 -4.69 -19.82 10.31
N PHE A 196 -4.14 -18.60 10.35
CA PHE A 196 -3.53 -17.89 9.22
C PHE A 196 -2.05 -17.53 9.48
N GLN A 197 -1.47 -17.98 10.60
CA GLN A 197 -0.05 -17.77 10.93
C GLN A 197 0.83 -18.67 10.05
N VAL A 198 1.92 -18.11 9.54
CA VAL A 198 2.92 -18.79 8.71
C VAL A 198 4.32 -18.50 9.24
N SER A 199 5.30 -19.33 8.90
CA SER A 199 6.70 -19.00 9.20
C SER A 199 7.14 -17.75 8.40
N LEU A 200 8.01 -16.93 8.98
CA LEU A 200 8.55 -15.75 8.29
C LEU A 200 9.28 -16.17 7.01
N VAL A 201 10.06 -17.26 7.08
CA VAL A 201 10.86 -17.81 6.00
C VAL A 201 10.00 -18.25 4.80
N ASP A 202 8.81 -18.82 5.05
CA ASP A 202 7.92 -19.22 3.96
C ASP A 202 7.20 -18.03 3.34
N LEU A 203 6.89 -16.99 4.12
CA LEU A 203 6.39 -15.72 3.58
C LEU A 203 7.48 -14.98 2.79
N GLU A 204 8.74 -15.01 3.21
CA GLU A 204 9.89 -14.48 2.46
C GLU A 204 10.01 -15.19 1.09
N LYS A 205 9.96 -16.54 1.06
CA LYS A 205 9.91 -17.34 -0.19
C LYS A 205 8.71 -17.00 -1.08
N MET A 206 7.51 -16.89 -0.52
CA MET A 206 6.27 -16.66 -1.27
C MET A 206 6.16 -15.24 -1.84
N SER A 207 6.77 -14.25 -1.19
CA SER A 207 6.70 -12.84 -1.60
C SER A 207 7.90 -12.39 -2.43
N GLY A 208 9.04 -13.09 -2.36
CA GLY A 208 10.30 -12.63 -2.95
C GLY A 208 10.91 -11.43 -2.21
N LEU A 209 10.60 -11.29 -0.92
CA LEU A 209 11.06 -10.20 -0.05
C LEU A 209 11.86 -10.76 1.13
N SER A 210 12.72 -9.92 1.72
CA SER A 210 13.35 -10.17 3.02
C SER A 210 12.77 -9.16 4.02
N PHE A 211 12.20 -9.65 5.13
CA PHE A 211 11.54 -8.82 6.12
C PHE A 211 12.46 -8.56 7.31
N PHE A 212 12.54 -7.29 7.72
CA PHE A 212 13.43 -6.80 8.77
C PHE A 212 14.89 -7.29 8.59
N PRO A 213 15.56 -6.99 7.46
CA PRO A 213 16.92 -7.50 7.17
C PRO A 213 18.01 -6.98 8.12
N LEU A 214 17.71 -5.99 8.96
CA LEU A 214 18.58 -5.46 10.02
C LEU A 214 18.27 -6.06 11.41
N LEU A 215 17.23 -6.91 11.53
CA LEU A 215 16.95 -7.66 12.74
C LEU A 215 17.93 -8.83 12.82
N ASP A 216 18.65 -8.92 13.93
CA ASP A 216 19.51 -10.06 14.22
C ASP A 216 18.67 -11.32 14.45
N LYS A 217 18.47 -12.09 13.38
CA LYS A 217 17.73 -13.37 13.39
C LYS A 217 18.43 -14.47 14.22
N THR A 218 19.57 -14.19 14.87
CA THR A 218 20.22 -15.09 15.84
C THR A 218 19.85 -14.78 17.30
N GLN A 219 19.33 -13.59 17.59
CA GLN A 219 18.77 -13.26 18.90
C GLN A 219 17.42 -13.95 19.12
N ALA A 220 17.05 -14.15 20.38
CA ALA A 220 15.76 -14.71 20.73
C ALA A 220 14.63 -13.75 20.31
N VAL A 221 13.90 -14.14 19.27
CA VAL A 221 12.65 -13.50 18.84
C VAL A 221 11.51 -14.48 19.15
N GLN A 222 10.58 -14.06 20.01
CA GLN A 222 9.44 -14.89 20.41
C GLN A 222 8.29 -14.79 19.42
N SER A 223 7.44 -15.81 19.34
CA SER A 223 6.18 -15.74 18.58
C SER A 223 5.25 -14.71 19.23
N ILE A 224 4.69 -13.81 18.42
CA ILE A 224 3.75 -12.81 18.93
C ILE A 224 2.48 -13.44 19.52
N CYS A 225 2.10 -14.64 19.06
CA CYS A 225 0.95 -15.37 19.60
C CYS A 225 1.26 -16.17 20.88
N ASP A 226 2.51 -16.12 21.35
CA ASP A 226 2.94 -16.65 22.65
C ASP A 226 3.04 -15.51 23.67
N ALA A 227 3.39 -14.30 23.21
CA ALA A 227 3.50 -13.08 24.02
C ALA A 227 2.17 -12.30 24.17
N ASP A 228 1.27 -12.40 23.18
CA ASP A 228 -0.09 -11.84 23.15
C ASP A 228 -1.06 -12.95 22.71
N PRO A 229 -2.32 -12.99 23.18
CA PRO A 229 -3.27 -14.06 22.80
C PRO A 229 -3.67 -14.09 21.30
N CYS A 230 -3.23 -13.15 20.45
CA CYS A 230 -3.61 -13.07 19.03
C CYS A 230 -5.13 -13.07 18.79
N LYS A 231 -5.92 -12.64 19.80
CA LYS A 231 -7.38 -12.77 19.82
C LYS A 231 -8.04 -11.64 19.03
N LEU A 232 -8.70 -12.00 17.92
CA LEU A 232 -9.60 -11.08 17.20
C LEU A 232 -10.90 -10.83 18.01
N MET A 233 -11.53 -9.68 17.79
CA MET A 233 -12.85 -9.38 18.38
C MET A 233 -13.88 -10.44 17.96
N GLY A 234 -14.57 -11.02 18.95
CA GLY A 234 -15.68 -11.95 18.71
C GLY A 234 -16.89 -11.25 18.08
N PHE A 235 -17.82 -12.04 17.51
CA PHE A 235 -18.99 -11.51 16.80
C PHE A 235 -19.79 -10.45 17.58
N LYS A 236 -20.02 -10.66 18.89
CA LYS A 236 -20.71 -9.68 19.76
C LYS A 236 -19.89 -8.39 19.93
N GLU A 237 -18.61 -8.52 20.28
CA GLU A 237 -17.67 -7.40 20.48
C GLU A 237 -17.55 -6.53 19.21
N PHE A 238 -17.34 -7.17 18.06
CA PHE A 238 -17.23 -6.50 16.75
C PHE A 238 -18.55 -5.83 16.34
N THR A 239 -19.68 -6.49 16.54
CA THR A 239 -21.01 -5.93 16.22
C THR A 239 -21.35 -4.71 17.09
N LEU A 240 -21.00 -4.73 18.38
CA LEU A 240 -21.13 -3.57 19.28
C LEU A 240 -20.23 -2.40 18.83
N TYR A 241 -18.98 -2.68 18.46
CA TYR A 241 -18.05 -1.69 17.91
C TYR A 241 -18.58 -1.05 16.61
N ILE A 242 -19.04 -1.85 15.66
CA ILE A 242 -19.61 -1.35 14.40
C ILE A 242 -20.90 -0.56 14.65
N THR A 243 -21.76 -1.01 15.57
CA THR A 243 -23.02 -0.30 15.92
C THR A 243 -22.74 1.03 16.60
N SER A 244 -21.75 1.11 17.50
CA SER A 244 -21.27 2.39 18.06
C SER A 244 -20.82 3.38 16.97
N ARG A 245 -20.15 2.88 15.92
CA ARG A 245 -19.77 3.71 14.76
C ARG A 245 -20.96 4.09 13.88
N LYS A 246 -21.96 3.22 13.70
CA LYS A 246 -23.25 3.57 13.04
C LYS A 246 -23.94 4.71 13.80
N VAL A 247 -24.17 4.54 15.10
CA VAL A 247 -24.80 5.51 16.01
C VAL A 247 -24.12 6.88 15.92
N ASN A 248 -22.81 6.96 16.13
CA ASN A 248 -22.08 8.24 16.07
C ASN A 248 -22.18 8.92 14.69
N SER A 249 -22.30 8.13 13.61
CA SER A 249 -22.45 8.64 12.24
C SER A 249 -23.89 8.97 11.81
N ALA A 250 -24.89 8.67 12.64
CA ALA A 250 -26.30 8.89 12.30
C ALA A 250 -26.62 10.38 12.13
N ARG A 251 -27.43 10.70 11.11
CA ARG A 251 -27.87 12.07 10.78
C ARG A 251 -29.37 12.31 10.95
N THR A 252 -30.14 11.27 11.24
CA THR A 252 -31.60 11.34 11.41
C THR A 252 -32.03 10.31 12.45
N LEU A 253 -33.10 10.59 13.20
CA LEU A 253 -33.60 9.70 14.25
C LEU A 253 -33.92 8.28 13.73
N PRO A 254 -34.60 8.07 12.58
CA PRO A 254 -34.82 6.72 12.04
C PRO A 254 -33.55 5.94 11.72
N ARG A 255 -32.44 6.61 11.35
CA ARG A 255 -31.14 5.94 11.14
C ARG A 255 -30.44 5.57 12.45
N LEU A 256 -30.62 6.40 13.47
CA LEU A 256 -30.12 6.14 14.83
C LEU A 256 -30.87 4.95 15.47
N GLU A 257 -32.20 4.93 15.34
CA GLU A 257 -33.07 3.87 15.86
C GLU A 257 -32.87 2.55 15.11
N LYS A 258 -32.75 2.59 13.76
CA LYS A 258 -32.45 1.38 12.96
C LYS A 258 -31.15 0.70 13.39
N ALA A 259 -30.11 1.46 13.76
CA ALA A 259 -28.85 0.89 14.24
C ALA A 259 -29.02 0.09 15.55
N MET A 260 -29.93 0.50 16.43
CA MET A 260 -30.28 -0.26 17.65
C MET A 260 -31.27 -1.40 17.38
N CYS A 261 -32.12 -1.29 16.36
CA CYS A 261 -33.01 -2.39 15.94
C CYS A 261 -32.22 -3.56 15.35
N GLU A 262 -31.29 -3.29 14.43
CA GLU A 262 -30.37 -4.28 13.86
C GLU A 262 -29.57 -5.03 14.93
N LEU A 263 -29.27 -4.38 16.07
CA LEU A 263 -28.58 -5.00 17.20
C LEU A 263 -29.49 -5.97 17.97
N LYS A 264 -30.77 -5.59 18.18
CA LYS A 264 -31.79 -6.42 18.84
C LYS A 264 -32.19 -7.63 17.99
N GLU A 265 -32.27 -7.46 16.67
CA GLU A 265 -32.51 -8.55 15.70
C GLU A 265 -31.45 -9.65 15.78
N LEU A 266 -30.21 -9.28 16.12
CA LEU A 266 -29.09 -10.20 16.36
C LEU A 266 -29.02 -10.75 17.80
N ALA A 267 -30.03 -10.47 18.64
CA ALA A 267 -30.07 -10.80 20.07
C ALA A 267 -28.86 -10.29 20.88
N ILE A 268 -28.26 -9.17 20.46
CA ILE A 268 -27.13 -8.55 21.15
C ILE A 268 -27.62 -7.41 22.04
N GLU A 269 -27.37 -7.52 23.34
CA GLU A 269 -27.59 -6.42 24.28
C GLU A 269 -26.50 -5.33 24.12
N PRO A 270 -26.87 -4.04 24.10
CA PRO A 270 -25.92 -2.93 24.06
C PRO A 270 -25.24 -2.73 25.41
N ASP A 271 -23.94 -2.43 25.38
CA ASP A 271 -23.19 -2.05 26.59
C ASP A 271 -23.50 -0.61 27.04
N ALA A 272 -23.03 -0.25 28.24
CA ALA A 272 -23.22 1.07 28.83
C ALA A 272 -22.61 2.22 28.00
N TYR A 273 -21.53 1.95 27.26
CA TYR A 273 -20.90 2.94 26.39
C TYR A 273 -21.79 3.24 25.18
N LEU A 274 -22.26 2.21 24.48
CA LEU A 274 -23.20 2.32 23.35
C LEU A 274 -24.52 2.99 23.77
N LEU A 275 -25.06 2.66 24.95
CA LEU A 275 -26.25 3.33 25.49
C LEU A 275 -26.01 4.82 25.74
N SER A 276 -24.88 5.19 26.36
CA SER A 276 -24.53 6.61 26.59
C SER A 276 -24.36 7.39 25.28
N LEU A 277 -23.75 6.77 24.28
CA LEU A 277 -23.51 7.34 22.95
C LEU A 277 -24.81 7.51 22.17
N TYR A 278 -25.73 6.54 22.27
CA TYR A 278 -27.07 6.60 21.68
C TYR A 278 -27.89 7.76 22.25
N GLU A 279 -27.98 7.89 23.58
CA GLU A 279 -28.76 8.96 24.22
C GLU A 279 -28.15 10.35 23.98
N ALA A 280 -26.82 10.47 23.91
CA ALA A 280 -26.16 11.70 23.47
C ALA A 280 -26.56 12.07 22.03
N LYS A 281 -26.49 11.11 21.09
CA LYS A 281 -26.84 11.33 19.68
C LYS A 281 -28.32 11.63 19.47
N LYS A 282 -29.21 11.00 20.25
CA LYS A 282 -30.65 11.22 20.21
C LYS A 282 -31.00 12.66 20.61
N LYS A 283 -30.35 13.20 21.65
CA LYS A 283 -30.49 14.59 22.10
C LYS A 283 -29.94 15.59 21.08
N GLU A 284 -28.79 15.29 20.46
CA GLU A 284 -28.23 16.10 19.36
C GLU A 284 -29.23 16.24 18.20
N LEU A 285 -29.78 15.12 17.72
CA LEU A 285 -30.69 15.09 16.57
C LEU A 285 -32.06 15.74 16.86
N ALA A 286 -32.64 15.52 18.05
CA ALA A 286 -33.86 16.20 18.46
C ALA A 286 -33.65 17.72 18.64
N GLY A 287 -32.48 18.13 19.13
CA GLY A 287 -32.08 19.53 19.24
C GLY A 287 -31.88 20.24 17.90
N ALA A 288 -31.56 19.50 16.83
CA ALA A 288 -31.46 20.06 15.47
C ALA A 288 -32.83 20.38 14.87
N VAL A 289 -33.77 19.43 14.90
CA VAL A 289 -35.13 19.60 14.36
C VAL A 289 -35.82 20.83 14.99
N SER A 290 -35.76 20.95 16.32
CA SER A 290 -36.35 22.09 17.07
C SER A 290 -35.73 23.47 16.79
N ARG A 291 -34.69 23.55 15.95
CA ARG A 291 -34.08 24.79 15.45
C ARG A 291 -34.44 25.06 14.00
N GLU A 292 -34.52 24.03 13.17
CA GLU A 292 -34.99 24.16 11.77
C GLU A 292 -36.43 24.70 11.75
N ASP A 293 -37.31 24.15 12.59
CA ASP A 293 -38.71 24.58 12.81
C ASP A 293 -38.86 26.05 13.32
N LYS A 294 -37.77 26.74 13.65
CA LYS A 294 -37.75 28.14 14.12
C LYS A 294 -37.03 29.09 13.16
N SER A 295 -36.73 28.62 11.95
CA SER A 295 -35.93 29.35 10.95
C SER A 295 -36.56 29.40 9.55
N GLY A 296 -37.79 28.91 9.42
CA GLY A 296 -38.66 29.06 8.23
C GLY A 296 -39.84 29.99 8.50
#